data_AF-A0A5D2W136-F1
#
_entry.id   AF-A0A5D2W136-F1
#
_cell.length_a   1.000
_cell.length_b   1.000
_cell.length_c   1.000
_cell.angle_alpha   90.00
_cell.angle_beta   90.00
_cell.angle_gamma   90.00
#
_symmetry.space_group_name_H-M   'P 1'
#
loop_
_entity.id
_entity.type
_entity.pdbx_description
1 polymer ?
#
loop_
_entity_poly.entity_id
_entity_poly.type
_entity_poly.pdbx_seq_one_letter_code
_entity_poly.pdbx_strand_id
1 'polypeptide(L)'
;MIQTYCMCTVWGEPLSQTAQSFMPELLYGINKNLPKARTLLKSLVIIGASLGLILGIDGTSVPWLFPNIFTSDRKVIHEMHKVLAPYFVALAVTPATHSLEGTLLAGRDLKFVSLSMSGCFSLGAVVLLLVSSGGYGLSGCWYALLGFQWARFFLSLQRLLSPTGILHYEESNNCKPEKLKSA
;
A
#
# COMPACT_ATOMS: atom_id res chain seq x y z
N MET A 1 5.28 -5.18 -19.10
CA MET A 1 4.29 -5.13 -18.01
C MET A 1 4.88 -4.65 -16.69
N ILE A 2 5.95 -5.25 -16.13
CA ILE A 2 6.48 -4.81 -14.83
C ILE A 2 7.01 -3.37 -14.81
N GLN A 3 7.67 -2.90 -15.88
CA GLN A 3 8.14 -1.52 -15.97
C GLN A 3 6.98 -0.51 -15.99
N THR A 4 5.92 -0.81 -16.75
CA THR A 4 4.69 -0.02 -16.78
C THR A 4 4.03 0.03 -15.40
N TYR A 5 3.97 -1.12 -14.72
CA TYR A 5 3.50 -1.19 -13.34
C TYR A 5 4.29 -0.24 -12.43
N CYS A 6 5.62 -0.35 -12.42
CA CYS A 6 6.48 0.52 -11.61
C CYS A 6 6.27 2.01 -11.93
N MET A 7 6.17 2.38 -13.21
CA MET A 7 5.91 3.77 -13.61
C MET A 7 4.60 4.31 -13.01
N CYS A 8 3.53 3.52 -13.05
CA CYS A 8 2.25 3.90 -12.45
C CYS A 8 2.35 3.99 -10.92
N THR A 9 3.12 3.12 -10.26
CA THR A 9 3.24 3.12 -8.79
C THR A 9 3.87 4.39 -8.22
N VAL A 10 4.73 5.08 -8.99
CA VAL A 10 5.39 6.34 -8.58
C VAL A 10 4.37 7.44 -8.24
N TRP A 11 3.19 7.41 -8.84
CA TRP A 11 2.13 8.39 -8.60
C TRP A 11 1.53 8.31 -7.19
N GLY A 12 1.75 7.21 -6.46
CA GLY A 12 1.37 7.09 -5.06
C GLY A 12 2.35 7.77 -4.09
N GLU A 13 3.58 8.06 -4.51
CA GLU A 13 4.62 8.64 -3.66
C GLU A 13 4.25 10.00 -3.05
N PRO A 14 3.62 10.94 -3.78
CA PRO A 14 3.16 12.20 -3.21
C PRO A 14 2.20 12.03 -2.02
N LEU A 15 1.40 10.95 -1.99
CA LEU A 15 0.51 10.67 -0.86
C LEU A 15 1.31 10.26 0.39
N SER A 16 2.34 9.43 0.20
CA SER A 16 3.27 9.06 1.27
C SER A 16 3.99 10.29 1.82
N GLN A 17 4.50 11.16 0.93
CA GLN A 17 5.18 12.40 1.32
C GLN A 17 4.24 13.39 2.01
N THR A 18 2.98 13.47 1.59
CA THR A 18 1.95 14.29 2.25
C THR A 18 1.71 13.80 3.68
N ALA A 19 1.59 12.49 3.87
CA ALA A 19 1.50 11.90 5.21
C ALA A 19 2.74 12.25 6.06
N GLN A 20 3.94 12.05 5.52
CA GLN A 20 5.20 12.33 6.21
C GLN A 20 5.41 13.81 6.54
N SER A 21 4.84 14.74 5.76
CA SER A 21 4.99 16.18 6.00
C SER A 21 3.99 16.72 7.04
N PHE A 22 2.73 16.27 6.99
CA PHE A 22 1.66 16.86 7.82
C PHE A 22 1.33 16.05 9.07
N MET A 23 1.44 14.72 9.01
CA MET A 23 1.05 13.85 10.12
C MET A 23 1.93 14.02 11.38
N PRO A 24 3.25 14.27 11.31
CA PRO A 24 4.07 14.42 12.52
C PRO A 24 3.64 15.59 13.40
N GLU A 25 3.26 16.73 12.81
CA GLU A 25 2.77 17.90 13.56
C GLU A 25 1.44 17.58 14.28
N LEU A 26 0.56 16.81 13.63
CA LEU A 26 -0.72 16.44 14.20
C LEU A 26 -0.61 15.36 15.29
N LEU A 27 0.41 14.51 15.24
CA LEU A 27 0.66 13.44 16.21
C LEU A 27 1.50 13.90 17.40
N TYR A 28 2.57 14.65 17.15
CA TYR A 28 3.62 14.96 18.12
C TYR A 28 3.97 16.46 18.21
N GLY A 29 3.41 17.29 17.36
CA GLY A 29 3.69 18.73 17.29
C GLY A 29 3.01 19.54 18.38
N ILE A 30 3.24 20.86 18.34
CA ILE A 30 2.65 21.81 19.28
C ILE A 30 1.14 21.91 19.03
N ASN A 31 0.71 21.82 17.77
CA ASN A 31 -0.70 21.86 17.35
C ASN A 31 -1.32 20.46 17.21
N LYS A 32 -0.96 19.55 18.13
CA LYS A 32 -1.42 18.17 18.12
C LYS A 32 -2.94 18.05 18.08
N ASN A 33 -3.44 17.26 17.14
CA ASN A 33 -4.87 17.06 16.92
C ASN A 33 -5.15 15.69 16.26
N LEU A 34 -5.39 14.67 17.10
CA LEU A 34 -5.65 13.30 16.64
C LEU A 34 -6.91 13.16 15.76
N PRO A 35 -8.05 13.84 16.04
CA PRO A 35 -9.19 13.83 15.13
C PRO A 35 -8.84 14.34 13.72
N LYS A 36 -8.02 15.39 13.63
CA LYS A 36 -7.54 15.92 12.36
C LYS A 36 -6.58 14.96 11.66
N ALA A 37 -5.70 14.28 12.42
CA ALA A 37 -4.82 13.23 11.89
C ALA A 37 -5.62 12.05 11.28
N ARG A 38 -6.68 11.60 11.95
CA ARG A 38 -7.59 10.55 11.43
C ARG A 38 -8.31 10.99 10.16
N THR A 39 -8.79 12.23 10.13
CA THR A 39 -9.43 12.81 8.94
C THR A 39 -8.44 12.89 7.77
N LEU A 40 -7.21 13.35 8.02
CA LEU A 40 -6.15 13.40 7.02
C LEU A 40 -5.85 12.00 6.46
N LEU A 41 -5.66 11.00 7.33
CA LEU A 41 -5.43 9.62 6.90
C LEU A 41 -6.59 9.10 6.03
N LYS A 42 -7.84 9.31 6.47
CA LYS A 42 -9.03 8.90 5.72
C LYS A 42 -9.06 9.54 4.33
N SER A 43 -8.80 10.84 4.24
CA SER A 43 -8.71 11.55 2.96
C SER A 43 -7.60 11.00 2.07
N LEU A 44 -6.41 10.75 2.61
CA LEU A 44 -5.29 10.18 1.86
C LEU A 44 -5.56 8.77 1.34
N VAL A 45 -6.25 7.93 2.12
CA VAL A 45 -6.66 6.59 1.68
C VAL A 45 -7.72 6.66 0.58
N ILE A 46 -8.69 7.57 0.69
CA ILE A 46 -9.72 7.76 -0.35
C ILE A 46 -9.09 8.26 -1.65
N ILE A 47 -8.20 9.26 -1.58
CA ILE A 47 -7.46 9.77 -2.75
C ILE A 47 -6.56 8.67 -3.33
N GLY A 48 -5.90 7.88 -2.48
CA GLY A 48 -5.09 6.75 -2.92
C GLY A 48 -5.91 5.68 -3.64
N ALA A 49 -7.10 5.37 -3.14
CA ALA A 49 -7.99 4.40 -3.78
C ALA A 49 -8.53 4.90 -5.12
N SER A 50 -8.92 6.18 -5.22
CA SER A 50 -9.40 6.75 -6.48
C SER A 50 -8.28 6.86 -7.51
N LEU A 51 -7.10 7.34 -7.11
CA LEU A 51 -5.92 7.41 -7.97
C LEU A 51 -5.49 6.01 -8.44
N GLY A 52 -5.47 5.04 -7.53
CA GLY A 52 -5.15 3.65 -7.87
C GLY A 52 -6.13 3.06 -8.88
N LEU A 53 -7.43 3.32 -8.72
CA LEU A 53 -8.44 2.87 -9.68
C LEU A 53 -8.22 3.50 -11.06
N ILE A 54 -7.98 4.82 -11.14
CA ILE A 54 -7.71 5.53 -12.40
C ILE A 54 -6.47 4.96 -13.08
N LEU A 55 -5.36 4.85 -12.35
CA LEU A 55 -4.11 4.27 -12.88
C LEU A 55 -4.27 2.80 -13.29
N GLY A 56 -5.07 2.04 -12.54
CA GLY A 56 -5.47 0.67 -12.87
C GLY A 56 -6.17 0.61 -14.22
N ILE A 57 -7.21 1.43 -14.41
CA ILE A 57 -7.99 1.49 -15.64
C ILE A 57 -7.09 1.91 -16.81
N ASP A 58 -6.38 3.03 -16.70
CA ASP A 58 -5.54 3.56 -17.78
C ASP A 58 -4.40 2.60 -18.12
N GLY A 59 -3.70 2.09 -17.10
CA GLY A 59 -2.57 1.18 -17.27
C GLY A 59 -2.96 -0.19 -17.82
N THR A 60 -4.20 -0.63 -17.62
CA THR A 60 -4.72 -1.91 -18.16
C THR A 60 -5.37 -1.73 -19.53
N SER A 61 -5.98 -0.58 -19.80
CA SER A 61 -6.68 -0.30 -21.05
C SER A 61 -5.73 -0.26 -22.24
N VAL A 62 -4.53 0.32 -22.09
CA VAL A 62 -3.56 0.43 -23.19
C VAL A 62 -3.08 -0.95 -23.67
N PRO A 63 -2.58 -1.86 -22.80
CA PRO A 63 -2.19 -3.20 -23.23
C PRO A 63 -3.36 -4.07 -23.70
N TRP A 64 -4.58 -3.82 -23.20
CA TRP A 64 -5.78 -4.56 -23.61
C TRP A 64 -6.25 -4.16 -25.03
N LEU A 65 -6.39 -2.86 -25.29
CA LEU A 65 -6.95 -2.35 -26.55
C LEU A 65 -5.90 -2.20 -27.66
N PHE A 66 -4.66 -1.86 -27.29
CA PHE A 66 -3.59 -1.57 -28.23
C PHE A 66 -2.29 -2.36 -27.89
N PRO A 67 -2.34 -3.70 -27.76
CA PRO A 67 -1.18 -4.51 -27.42
C PRO A 67 -0.03 -4.39 -28.43
N ASN A 68 -0.37 -4.10 -29.70
CA ASN A 68 0.59 -3.95 -30.80
C ASN A 68 1.56 -2.78 -30.63
N ILE A 69 1.27 -1.82 -29.73
CA ILE A 69 2.19 -0.73 -29.38
C ILE A 69 3.45 -1.27 -28.68
N PHE A 70 3.29 -2.33 -27.89
CA PHE A 70 4.39 -2.93 -27.13
C PHE A 70 5.14 -4.00 -27.92
N THR A 71 4.42 -4.80 -28.70
CA THR A 71 5.01 -5.91 -29.47
C THR A 71 4.04 -6.40 -30.54
N SER A 72 4.56 -6.89 -31.66
CA SER A 72 3.77 -7.53 -32.71
C SER A 72 3.69 -9.07 -32.59
N ASP A 73 4.39 -9.67 -31.60
CA ASP A 73 4.36 -11.13 -31.40
C ASP A 73 3.08 -11.57 -30.67
N ARG A 74 2.25 -12.36 -31.36
CA ARG A 74 0.99 -12.89 -30.82
C ARG A 74 1.16 -13.73 -29.56
N LYS A 75 2.26 -14.45 -29.41
CA LYS A 75 2.53 -15.27 -28.20
C LYS A 75 2.75 -14.37 -26.99
N VAL A 76 3.49 -13.28 -27.15
CA VAL A 76 3.74 -12.30 -26.09
C VAL A 76 2.45 -11.57 -25.72
N ILE A 77 1.66 -11.16 -26.72
CA ILE A 77 0.35 -10.52 -26.49
C ILE A 77 -0.56 -11.43 -25.67
N HIS A 78 -0.61 -12.73 -25.97
CA HIS A 78 -1.42 -13.68 -25.22
C HIS A 78 -1.00 -13.77 -23.74
N GLU A 79 0.30 -13.83 -23.47
CA GLU A 79 0.83 -13.83 -22.09
C GLU A 79 0.59 -12.49 -21.37
N MET A 80 0.66 -11.37 -22.08
CA MET A 80 0.32 -10.06 -21.52
C MET A 80 -1.14 -10.01 -21.05
N HIS A 81 -2.09 -10.52 -21.84
CA HIS A 81 -3.51 -10.52 -21.47
C HIS A 81 -3.81 -11.37 -20.24
N LYS A 82 -3.12 -12.50 -20.06
CA LYS A 82 -3.27 -13.36 -18.87
C LYS A 82 -2.95 -12.63 -17.57
N VAL A 83 -2.06 -11.64 -17.62
CA VAL A 83 -1.58 -10.93 -16.43
C VAL A 83 -2.29 -9.60 -16.18
N LEU A 84 -3.23 -9.19 -17.03
CA LEU A 84 -3.93 -7.90 -16.89
C LEU A 84 -4.79 -7.82 -15.65
N ALA A 85 -5.48 -8.91 -15.29
CA ALA A 85 -6.28 -8.95 -14.08
C ALA A 85 -5.43 -8.77 -12.80
N PRO A 86 -4.38 -9.58 -12.53
CA PRO A 86 -3.55 -9.35 -11.36
C PRO A 86 -2.78 -8.01 -11.41
N TYR A 87 -2.40 -7.55 -12.61
CA TYR A 87 -1.82 -6.21 -12.81
C TYR A 87 -2.77 -5.10 -12.32
N PHE A 88 -4.02 -5.11 -12.77
CA PHE A 88 -5.03 -4.12 -12.41
C PHE A 88 -5.26 -4.10 -10.90
N VAL A 89 -5.49 -5.26 -10.30
CA VAL A 89 -5.84 -5.36 -8.88
C VAL A 89 -4.64 -5.00 -7.99
N ALA A 90 -3.41 -5.32 -8.40
CA ALA A 90 -2.21 -4.90 -7.69
C ALA A 90 -2.02 -3.38 -7.79
N LEU A 91 -2.25 -2.80 -8.97
CA LEU A 91 -2.07 -1.36 -9.18
C LEU A 91 -3.13 -0.54 -8.43
N ALA A 92 -4.38 -1.01 -8.40
CA ALA A 92 -5.49 -0.32 -7.74
C ALA A 92 -5.27 -0.06 -6.25
N VAL A 93 -4.63 -1.00 -5.53
CA VAL A 93 -4.39 -0.88 -4.09
C VAL A 93 -3.09 -0.12 -3.76
N THR A 94 -2.19 0.06 -4.74
CA THR A 94 -0.82 0.54 -4.49
C THR A 94 -0.78 1.96 -3.92
N PRO A 95 -1.46 2.97 -4.49
CA PRO A 95 -1.37 4.34 -3.95
C PRO A 95 -2.00 4.48 -2.56
N ALA A 96 -3.05 3.72 -2.25
CA ALA A 96 -3.60 3.64 -0.89
C ALA A 96 -2.62 2.96 0.09
N THR A 97 -1.85 1.97 -0.37
CA THR A 97 -0.80 1.35 0.45
C THR A 97 0.31 2.36 0.78
N HIS A 98 0.75 3.16 -0.20
CA HIS A 98 1.76 4.18 0.01
C HIS A 98 1.32 5.24 1.03
N SER A 99 0.04 5.63 1.05
CA SER A 99 -0.44 6.59 2.04
C SER A 99 -0.47 6.03 3.47
N LEU A 100 -0.81 4.75 3.63
CA LEU A 100 -0.75 4.05 4.92
C LEU A 100 0.69 3.92 5.41
N GLU A 101 1.61 3.48 4.56
CA GLU A 101 3.02 3.32 4.91
C GLU A 101 3.68 4.67 5.22
N GLY A 102 3.41 5.70 4.42
CA GLY A 102 3.85 7.07 4.71
C GLY A 102 3.34 7.57 6.06
N THR A 103 2.12 7.21 6.44
CA THR A 103 1.56 7.54 7.75
C THR A 103 2.27 6.79 8.89
N LEU A 104 2.59 5.52 8.70
CA LEU A 104 3.35 4.74 9.69
C LEU A 104 4.78 5.28 9.87
N LEU A 105 5.43 5.69 8.77
CA LEU A 105 6.73 6.36 8.79
C LEU A 105 6.65 7.71 9.51
N ALA A 106 5.63 8.52 9.21
CA ALA A 106 5.38 9.78 9.89
C ALA A 106 5.15 9.60 11.40
N GLY A 107 4.50 8.49 11.76
CA GLY A 107 4.30 8.03 13.12
C GLY A 107 5.54 7.43 13.79
N ARG A 108 6.70 7.39 13.13
CA ARG A 108 7.93 6.79 13.66
C ARG A 108 7.79 5.32 14.08
N ASP A 109 6.82 4.58 13.51
CA ASP A 109 6.65 3.14 13.77
C ASP A 109 7.61 2.30 12.90
N LEU A 110 8.90 2.69 12.90
CA LEU A 110 9.92 2.16 12.01
C LEU A 110 10.23 0.69 12.28
N LYS A 111 10.08 0.24 13.54
CA LYS A 111 10.28 -1.17 13.90
C LYS A 111 9.23 -2.05 13.22
N PHE A 112 7.96 -1.64 13.27
CA PHE A 112 6.90 -2.36 12.57
C PHE A 112 7.12 -2.34 11.06
N VAL A 113 7.38 -1.17 10.48
CA VAL A 113 7.61 -1.01 9.04
C VAL A 113 8.79 -1.86 8.56
N SER A 114 9.91 -1.85 9.29
CA SER A 114 11.09 -2.65 8.94
C SER A 114 10.81 -4.15 9.02
N LEU A 115 10.16 -4.61 10.09
CA LEU A 115 9.82 -6.02 10.26
C LEU A 115 8.81 -6.49 9.20
N SER A 116 7.75 -5.71 8.96
CA SER A 116 6.71 -6.06 7.98
C SER A 116 7.28 -6.08 6.56
N MET A 117 8.08 -5.08 6.18
CA MET A 117 8.69 -5.01 4.85
C MET A 117 9.69 -6.15 4.63
N SER A 118 10.54 -6.45 5.62
CA SER A 118 11.50 -7.55 5.55
C SER A 118 10.79 -8.91 5.50
N GLY A 119 9.72 -9.08 6.28
CA GLY A 119 8.89 -10.27 6.29
C GLY A 119 8.18 -10.49 4.95
N CYS A 120 7.51 -9.45 4.44
CA CYS A 120 6.86 -9.49 3.13
C CYS A 120 7.85 -9.78 2.01
N PHE A 121 9.04 -9.17 2.03
CA PHE A 121 10.08 -9.41 1.03
C PHE A 121 10.60 -10.85 1.08
N SER A 122 10.95 -11.35 2.27
CA SER A 122 11.48 -12.70 2.45
C SER A 122 10.44 -13.75 2.08
N LEU A 123 9.19 -13.60 2.54
CA LEU A 123 8.09 -14.50 2.21
C LEU A 123 7.76 -14.42 0.71
N GLY A 124 7.72 -13.22 0.14
CA GLY A 124 7.51 -13.00 -1.29
C GLY A 124 8.57 -13.68 -2.15
N ALA A 125 9.84 -13.63 -1.73
CA ALA A 125 10.94 -14.31 -2.40
C ALA A 125 10.76 -15.84 -2.35
N VAL A 126 10.39 -16.40 -1.19
CA VAL A 126 10.08 -17.84 -1.07
C VAL A 126 8.92 -18.24 -1.97
N VAL A 127 7.82 -17.47 -1.97
CA VAL A 127 6.66 -17.72 -2.83
C VAL A 127 7.06 -17.67 -4.30
N LEU A 128 7.83 -16.68 -4.73
CA LEU A 128 8.32 -16.58 -6.11
C LEU A 128 9.22 -17.76 -6.49
N LEU A 129 10.11 -18.21 -5.60
CA LEU A 129 10.93 -19.40 -5.85
C LEU A 129 10.06 -20.64 -6.05
N LEU A 130 9.07 -20.87 -5.18
CA LEU A 130 8.13 -21.99 -5.29
C LEU A 130 7.34 -21.93 -6.60
N VAL A 131 6.79 -20.77 -6.93
CA VAL A 131 6.04 -20.52 -8.17
C VAL A 131 6.91 -20.77 -9.41
N SER A 132 8.17 -20.32 -9.38
CA SER A 132 9.11 -20.53 -10.49
C SER A 132 9.49 -21.99 -10.69
N SER A 133 9.58 -22.77 -9.61
CA SER A 133 9.87 -24.21 -9.65
C SER A 133 8.65 -25.08 -10.01
N GLY A 134 7.43 -24.59 -9.72
CA GLY A 134 6.18 -25.35 -9.86
C GLY A 134 5.49 -25.27 -11.22
N GLY A 135 6.10 -24.63 -12.23
CA GLY A 135 5.54 -24.54 -13.59
C GLY A 135 4.37 -23.55 -13.76
N TYR A 136 4.10 -22.70 -12.77
CA TYR A 136 3.02 -21.69 -12.82
C TYR A 136 3.29 -20.52 -13.78
N GLY A 137 4.52 -20.42 -14.29
CA GLY A 137 4.92 -19.46 -15.32
C GLY A 137 4.74 -17.99 -14.92
N LEU A 138 4.58 -17.13 -15.91
CA LEU A 138 4.47 -15.68 -15.72
C LEU A 138 3.25 -15.28 -14.89
N SER A 139 2.11 -15.95 -15.10
CA SER A 139 0.88 -15.67 -14.36
C SER A 139 1.07 -15.87 -12.85
N GLY A 140 1.73 -16.95 -12.45
CA GLY A 140 2.06 -17.20 -11.05
C GLY A 140 2.88 -16.07 -10.42
N CYS A 141 3.88 -15.53 -11.14
CA CYS A 141 4.67 -14.39 -10.65
C CYS A 141 3.82 -13.14 -10.40
N TRP A 142 2.84 -12.87 -11.26
CA TRP A 142 1.91 -11.74 -11.09
C TRP A 142 0.95 -11.93 -9.93
N TYR A 143 0.46 -13.16 -9.71
CA TYR A 143 -0.36 -13.46 -8.54
C TYR A 143 0.45 -13.39 -7.23
N ALA A 144 1.73 -13.76 -7.25
CA ALA A 144 2.63 -13.56 -6.12
C ALA A 144 2.83 -12.06 -5.82
N LEU A 145 3.03 -11.23 -6.85
CA LEU A 145 3.11 -9.77 -6.70
C LEU A 145 1.80 -9.18 -6.17
N LEU A 146 0.66 -9.64 -6.67
CA LEU A 146 -0.66 -9.24 -6.18
C LEU A 146 -0.80 -9.54 -4.69
N GLY A 147 -0.47 -10.77 -4.28
CA GLY A 147 -0.51 -11.18 -2.88
C GLY A 147 0.39 -10.32 -1.99
N PHE A 148 1.61 -10.02 -2.46
CA PHE A 148 2.54 -9.14 -1.76
C PHE A 148 1.97 -7.74 -1.56
N GLN A 149 1.37 -7.14 -2.59
CA GLN A 149 0.84 -5.78 -2.51
C GLN A 149 -0.35 -5.69 -1.54
N TRP A 150 -1.25 -6.67 -1.56
CA TRP A 150 -2.39 -6.71 -0.64
C TRP A 150 -1.99 -7.05 0.79
N ALA A 151 -0.99 -7.92 0.99
CA ALA A 151 -0.45 -8.18 2.32
C ALA A 151 0.09 -6.88 2.96
N ARG A 152 0.84 -6.08 2.20
CA ARG A 152 1.33 -4.77 2.66
C ARG A 152 0.21 -3.82 3.02
N PHE A 153 -0.82 -3.73 2.18
CA PHE A 153 -2.00 -2.92 2.44
C PHE A 153 -2.67 -3.32 3.77
N PHE A 154 -3.00 -4.60 3.93
CA PHE A 154 -3.72 -5.08 5.11
C PHE A 154 -2.89 -4.96 6.38
N LEU A 155 -1.60 -5.30 6.35
CA LEU A 155 -0.72 -5.16 7.51
C LEU A 155 -0.62 -3.69 7.96
N SER A 156 -0.47 -2.77 7.00
CA SER A 156 -0.38 -1.34 7.29
C SER A 156 -1.71 -0.78 7.82
N LEU A 157 -2.82 -1.17 7.19
CA LEU A 157 -4.17 -0.78 7.60
C LEU A 157 -4.49 -1.29 9.00
N GLN A 158 -4.26 -2.58 9.26
CA GLN A 158 -4.50 -3.21 10.55
C GLN A 158 -3.68 -2.53 11.66
N ARG A 159 -2.42 -2.17 11.37
CA ARG A 159 -1.56 -1.48 12.34
C ARG A 159 -2.10 -0.09 12.69
N LEU A 160 -2.57 0.66 11.69
CA LEU A 160 -3.11 2.02 11.90
C LEU A 160 -4.48 2.02 12.57
N LEU A 161 -5.33 1.02 12.30
CA LEU A 161 -6.64 0.86 12.93
C LEU A 161 -6.58 0.18 14.31
N SER A 162 -5.44 -0.39 14.69
CA SER A 162 -5.30 -1.05 15.99
C SER A 162 -5.63 -0.08 17.14
N PRO A 163 -6.33 -0.53 18.21
CA PRO A 163 -6.57 0.29 19.41
C PRO A 163 -5.29 0.75 20.11
N THR A 164 -4.20 0.01 19.96
CA THR A 164 -2.86 0.37 20.42
C THR A 164 -2.05 1.16 19.38
N GLY A 165 -2.66 1.44 18.23
CA GLY A 165 -2.06 2.17 17.14
C GLY A 165 -1.86 3.64 17.47
N ILE A 166 -0.99 4.29 16.69
CA ILE A 166 -0.54 5.65 16.93
C ILE A 166 -1.65 6.70 16.95
N LEU A 167 -2.77 6.39 16.27
CA LEU A 167 -3.94 7.25 16.18
C LEU A 167 -4.89 7.10 17.38
N HIS A 168 -4.72 6.09 18.23
CA HIS A 168 -5.65 5.75 19.33
C HIS A 168 -4.99 5.70 20.73
N TYR A 169 -3.65 5.61 20.80
CA TYR A 169 -2.91 5.38 22.05
C TYR A 169 -3.16 6.42 23.16
N GLU A 170 -3.34 7.71 22.84
CA GLU A 170 -3.45 8.75 23.87
C GLU A 170 -4.85 9.08 24.37
N GLU A 171 -5.92 8.79 23.60
CA GLU A 171 -7.28 8.89 24.15
C GLU A 171 -7.45 7.92 25.33
N SER A 172 -6.86 6.72 25.24
CA SER A 172 -6.88 5.75 26.34
C SER A 172 -6.09 6.22 27.57
N ASN A 173 -4.98 6.95 27.36
CA ASN A 173 -4.12 7.39 28.46
C ASN A 173 -4.65 8.67 29.13
N ASN A 174 -5.35 9.55 28.40
CA ASN A 174 -6.04 10.72 28.96
C ASN A 174 -7.38 10.37 29.63
N CYS A 175 -7.97 9.21 29.39
CA CYS A 175 -9.14 8.72 30.12
C CYS A 175 -8.76 8.05 31.47
N LYS A 176 -7.49 7.66 31.65
CA LYS A 176 -6.98 7.02 32.88
C LYS A 176 -6.51 7.93 34.03
N PRO A 177 -6.18 9.23 33.91
CA PRO A 177 -5.58 9.97 35.00
C PRO A 177 -6.60 10.52 36.02
N GLU A 178 -7.91 10.44 35.75
CA GLU A 178 -8.92 10.98 36.66
C GLU A 178 -9.40 10.00 37.75
N LYS A 179 -9.07 8.70 37.64
CA LYS A 179 -9.53 7.67 38.60
C LYS A 179 -8.55 7.34 39.72
N LEU A 180 -7.43 8.06 39.85
CA LEU A 180 -6.36 7.74 40.82
C LEU A 180 -6.01 8.88 41.79
N LYS A 181 -6.85 9.92 41.91
CA LYS A 181 -6.60 11.07 42.81
C LYS A 181 -7.59 11.25 43.96
N SER A 182 -8.29 10.19 44.36
CA SER A 182 -9.14 10.20 45.55
C SER A 182 -9.03 8.87 46.31
N ALA A 183 -8.06 8.79 47.21
CA ALA A 183 -8.04 7.91 48.37
C ALA A 183 -7.09 8.49 49.42
#